data_AF-A0A971SV95-F1
#
_entry.id   AF-A0A971SV95-F1
#
_cell.length_a   1.000
_cell.length_b   1.000
_cell.length_c   1.000
_cell.angle_alpha   90.00
_cell.angle_beta   90.00
_cell.angle_gamma   90.00
#
_symmetry.space_group_name_H-M   'P 1'
#
loop_
_entity.id
_entity.type
_entity.pdbx_description
1 polymer ?
#
loop_
_entity_poly.entity_id
_entity_poly.type
_entity_poly.pdbx_seq_one_letter_code
_entity_poly.pdbx_strand_id
1 'polypeptide(L)'
;MSLHAVILSAQDKPLYCGREVRLDRCSWSAWGGAEAARLILEYDGLTLEDRQNLLGLPVEVCDRGGQAVWWGYVSAVGGQMAGVRQTLDLESVANRVCAVFKDPNQTNGLIWTQTAWVEDAQSQASYGVKEKVARLGVTSLAQAQQVSARFLRDNAWPLVRAEEKLITFSKQGERGEFQGIEIRCRGWFHTLGWRTWFNQTGAAMTSDAALGEIFAACGQKLGGLYQEAASGVTITPFTPYPVDGLTAFKGYLKLGQVNLRPMLAWVTSGRLLKVYEQPDKERLIWRLTEAGRLEDSFGNEPPEGRTPAGEWLAIGKAEPVWINYAEWSETDQKMNLRF
;
A
#
# COMPACT_ATOMS: atom_id res chain seq x y z
N MET A 1 20.60 -6.66 -12.12
CA MET A 1 19.47 -7.54 -11.73
C MET A 1 18.54 -7.68 -12.93
N SER A 2 18.09 -8.88 -13.27
CA SER A 2 17.10 -9.22 -14.29
C SER A 2 15.79 -9.53 -13.60
N LEU A 3 15.05 -8.48 -13.25
CA LEU A 3 13.72 -8.60 -12.67
C LEU A 3 12.66 -8.57 -13.77
N HIS A 4 11.65 -9.44 -13.65
CA HIS A 4 10.58 -9.54 -14.62
C HIS A 4 9.23 -9.39 -13.92
N ALA A 5 8.38 -8.51 -14.44
CA ALA A 5 7.04 -8.31 -13.90
C ALA A 5 6.04 -9.27 -14.55
N VAL A 6 5.02 -9.64 -13.78
CA VAL A 6 3.88 -10.42 -14.23
C VAL A 6 2.62 -9.81 -13.64
N ILE A 7 1.64 -9.49 -14.50
CA ILE A 7 0.29 -9.12 -14.07
C ILE A 7 -0.55 -10.38 -14.14
N LEU A 8 -1.22 -10.71 -13.05
CA LEU A 8 -2.02 -11.92 -12.91
C LEU A 8 -3.51 -11.59 -13.05
N SER A 9 -4.30 -12.56 -13.49
CA SER A 9 -5.76 -12.50 -13.42
C SER A 9 -6.25 -12.67 -11.99
N ALA A 10 -7.55 -12.50 -11.75
CA ALA A 10 -8.16 -12.78 -10.45
C ALA A 10 -8.06 -14.25 -10.01
N GLN A 11 -7.71 -15.17 -10.91
CA GLN A 11 -7.46 -16.59 -10.63
C GLN A 11 -5.96 -16.92 -10.66
N ASP A 12 -5.10 -15.93 -10.43
CA ASP A 12 -3.64 -16.04 -10.37
C ASP A 12 -3.00 -16.63 -11.64
N LYS A 13 -3.63 -16.45 -12.80
CA LYS A 13 -3.06 -16.83 -14.10
C LYS A 13 -2.32 -15.65 -14.73
N PRO A 14 -1.13 -15.83 -15.32
CA PRO A 14 -0.45 -14.76 -16.05
C PRO A 14 -1.33 -14.15 -17.15
N LEU A 15 -1.55 -12.84 -17.08
CA LEU A 15 -2.28 -12.05 -18.08
C LEU A 15 -1.30 -11.28 -18.98
N TYR A 16 -0.30 -10.62 -18.39
CA TYR A 16 0.79 -9.95 -19.09
C TYR A 16 2.12 -10.39 -18.48
N CYS A 17 3.08 -10.77 -19.31
CA CYS A 17 4.39 -11.22 -18.86
C CYS A 17 5.48 -11.02 -19.93
N GLY A 18 6.75 -11.18 -19.53
CA GLY A 18 7.87 -11.15 -20.47
C GLY A 18 8.06 -9.78 -21.12
N ARG A 19 8.02 -9.72 -22.46
CA ARG A 19 8.27 -8.47 -23.21
C ARG A 19 7.06 -7.52 -23.22
N GLU A 20 5.88 -8.00 -22.87
CA GLU A 20 4.66 -7.18 -22.87
C GLU A 20 4.61 -6.19 -21.71
N VAL A 21 5.27 -6.53 -20.60
CA VAL A 21 5.30 -5.74 -19.37
C VAL A 21 6.72 -5.60 -18.85
N ARG A 22 7.23 -4.38 -18.88
CA ARG A 22 8.57 -4.04 -18.37
C ARG A 22 8.47 -3.43 -16.99
N LEU A 23 9.34 -3.86 -16.07
CA LEU A 23 9.51 -3.24 -14.77
C LEU A 23 10.40 -2.00 -14.89
N ASP A 24 9.88 -0.83 -14.51
CA ASP A 24 10.64 0.43 -14.47
C ASP A 24 11.33 0.62 -13.11
N ARG A 25 10.59 0.40 -12.02
CA ARG A 25 11.10 0.44 -10.65
C ARG A 25 10.21 -0.35 -9.70
N CYS A 26 10.80 -0.86 -8.62
CA CYS A 26 10.06 -1.42 -7.49
C CYS A 26 10.75 -1.06 -6.17
N SER A 27 9.99 -1.11 -5.09
CA SER A 27 10.46 -0.71 -3.78
C SER A 27 9.81 -1.50 -2.65
N TRP A 28 10.51 -1.53 -1.53
CA TRP A 28 10.15 -2.23 -0.30
C TRP A 28 10.30 -1.30 0.90
N SER A 29 9.51 -1.59 1.93
CA SER A 29 9.45 -0.88 3.20
C SER A 29 9.52 -1.87 4.35
N ALA A 30 10.24 -1.50 5.40
CA ALA A 30 10.27 -2.24 6.67
C ALA A 30 8.87 -2.38 7.33
N TRP A 31 7.90 -1.58 6.89
CA TRP A 31 6.56 -1.50 7.49
C TRP A 31 5.51 -2.34 6.77
N GLY A 32 5.86 -3.12 5.75
CA GLY A 32 4.88 -3.95 5.05
C GLY A 32 5.44 -4.87 3.96
N GLY A 33 6.75 -4.84 3.71
CA GLY A 33 7.39 -5.55 2.60
C GLY A 33 7.28 -4.75 1.31
N ALA A 34 6.66 -5.32 0.28
CA ALA A 34 6.43 -4.61 -0.99
C ALA A 34 5.71 -3.27 -0.76
N GLU A 35 6.28 -2.16 -1.28
CA GLU A 35 5.76 -0.81 -1.07
C GLU A 35 5.07 -0.28 -2.33
N ALA A 36 5.85 -0.11 -3.41
CA ALA A 36 5.34 0.36 -4.69
C ALA A 36 6.16 -0.21 -5.85
N ALA A 37 5.51 -0.39 -7.00
CA ALA A 37 6.19 -0.69 -8.26
C ALA A 37 5.58 0.12 -9.40
N ARG A 38 6.37 0.30 -10.46
CA ARG A 38 5.96 0.95 -11.68
C ARG A 38 6.31 0.05 -12.84
N LEU A 39 5.29 -0.31 -13.61
CA LEU A 39 5.40 -1.12 -14.80
C LEU A 39 5.02 -0.31 -16.02
N ILE A 40 5.49 -0.76 -17.16
CA ILE A 40 5.23 -0.18 -18.45
C ILE A 40 4.75 -1.29 -19.36
N LEU A 41 3.51 -1.18 -19.86
CA LEU A 41 3.06 -2.01 -20.97
C LEU A 41 3.50 -1.34 -22.27
N GLU A 42 4.16 -2.13 -23.12
CA GLU A 42 4.64 -1.66 -24.43
C GLU A 42 3.51 -1.53 -25.46
N TYR A 43 2.30 -1.99 -25.12
CA TYR A 43 1.09 -1.85 -25.91
C TYR A 43 0.19 -0.72 -25.38
N ASP A 44 -0.17 0.24 -26.23
CA ASP A 44 -0.96 1.44 -25.89
C ASP A 44 -2.44 1.37 -26.27
N GLY A 45 -2.85 0.32 -26.99
CA GLY A 45 -4.21 0.14 -27.51
C GLY A 45 -5.29 -0.27 -26.50
N LEU A 46 -5.00 -0.24 -25.19
CA LEU A 46 -5.99 -0.56 -24.16
C LEU A 46 -7.07 0.53 -24.08
N THR A 47 -8.33 0.10 -24.19
CA THR A 47 -9.49 0.98 -23.97
C THR A 47 -9.58 1.43 -22.52
N LEU A 48 -10.44 2.41 -22.23
CA LEU A 48 -10.67 2.83 -20.85
C LEU A 48 -11.23 1.69 -19.98
N GLU A 49 -12.10 0.86 -20.56
CA GLU A 49 -12.68 -0.31 -19.90
C GLU A 49 -11.60 -1.36 -19.59
N ASP A 50 -10.71 -1.65 -20.53
CA ASP A 50 -9.57 -2.57 -20.29
C ASP A 50 -8.68 -2.07 -19.16
N ARG A 51 -8.37 -0.76 -19.15
CA ARG A 51 -7.57 -0.14 -18.07
C ARG A 51 -8.28 -0.21 -16.72
N GLN A 52 -9.60 -0.05 -16.71
CA GLN A 52 -10.41 -0.18 -15.50
C GLN A 52 -10.43 -1.62 -14.98
N ASN A 53 -10.47 -2.61 -15.87
CA ASN A 53 -10.44 -4.05 -15.54
C ASN A 53 -9.08 -4.51 -15.00
N LEU A 54 -8.01 -3.78 -15.30
CA LEU A 54 -6.69 -4.03 -14.70
C LEU A 54 -6.60 -3.63 -13.23
N LEU A 55 -7.42 -2.68 -12.76
CA LEU A 55 -7.34 -2.17 -11.39
C LEU A 55 -7.64 -3.27 -10.36
N GLY A 56 -6.76 -3.40 -9.37
CA GLY A 56 -6.89 -4.38 -8.29
C GLY A 56 -6.36 -5.76 -8.65
N LEU A 57 -5.95 -6.01 -9.90
CA LEU A 57 -5.34 -7.27 -10.28
C LEU A 57 -3.99 -7.49 -9.58
N PRO A 58 -3.66 -8.75 -9.22
CA PRO A 58 -2.39 -9.05 -8.58
C PRO A 58 -1.21 -8.81 -9.52
N VAL A 59 -0.08 -8.41 -8.94
CA VAL A 59 1.18 -8.21 -9.64
C VAL A 59 2.28 -8.88 -8.85
N GLU A 60 3.15 -9.59 -9.56
CA GLU A 60 4.39 -10.14 -9.03
C GLU A 60 5.58 -9.62 -9.83
N VAL A 61 6.71 -9.47 -9.16
CA VAL A 61 8.03 -9.32 -9.80
C VAL A 61 8.85 -10.52 -9.38
N CYS A 62 9.43 -11.20 -10.35
CA CYS A 62 10.27 -12.37 -10.15
C CYS A 62 11.73 -12.09 -10.50
N ASP A 63 12.63 -12.81 -9.84
CA ASP A 63 14.03 -12.89 -10.22
C ASP A 63 14.24 -13.80 -11.44
N ARG A 64 15.50 -13.99 -11.88
CA ARG A 64 15.83 -14.91 -12.97
C ARG A 64 15.45 -16.37 -12.68
N GLY A 65 15.41 -16.78 -11.41
CA GLY A 65 15.00 -18.12 -10.98
C GLY A 65 13.49 -18.34 -11.02
N GLY A 66 12.70 -17.29 -11.30
CA GLY A 66 11.25 -17.33 -11.27
C GLY A 66 10.66 -17.18 -9.86
N GLN A 67 11.48 -16.89 -8.85
CA GLN A 67 11.02 -16.65 -7.49
C GLN A 67 10.44 -15.25 -7.38
N ALA A 68 9.21 -15.13 -6.89
CA ALA A 68 8.59 -13.84 -6.59
C ALA A 68 9.36 -13.13 -5.45
N VAL A 69 9.76 -11.89 -5.71
CA VAL A 69 10.56 -11.02 -4.82
C VAL A 69 9.85 -9.72 -4.46
N TRP A 70 8.80 -9.38 -5.21
CA TRP A 70 7.87 -8.29 -4.92
C TRP A 70 6.47 -8.70 -5.32
N TRP A 71 5.46 -8.34 -4.53
CA TRP A 71 4.06 -8.67 -4.80
C TRP A 71 3.11 -7.58 -4.33
N GLY A 72 2.05 -7.37 -5.08
CA GLY A 72 1.08 -6.33 -4.81
C GLY A 72 -0.09 -6.39 -5.76
N TYR A 73 -0.69 -5.23 -5.99
CA TYR A 73 -1.82 -5.08 -6.90
C TYR A 73 -1.66 -3.84 -7.78
N VAL A 74 -2.35 -3.82 -8.91
CA VAL A 74 -2.48 -2.65 -9.77
C VAL A 74 -3.32 -1.59 -9.06
N SER A 75 -2.69 -0.49 -8.66
CA SER A 75 -3.33 0.62 -7.96
C SER A 75 -3.82 1.73 -8.89
N ALA A 76 -3.14 1.91 -10.02
CA ALA A 76 -3.52 2.89 -11.04
C ALA A 76 -3.01 2.47 -12.41
N VAL A 77 -3.72 2.89 -13.45
CA VAL A 77 -3.37 2.68 -14.85
C VAL A 77 -3.49 4.02 -15.58
N GLY A 78 -2.39 4.45 -16.20
CA GLY A 78 -2.30 5.72 -16.92
C GLY A 78 -1.84 5.52 -18.35
N GLY A 79 -2.40 6.30 -19.27
CA GLY A 79 -2.03 6.25 -20.68
C GLY A 79 -2.34 7.57 -21.38
N GLN A 80 -1.68 7.80 -22.51
CA GLN A 80 -2.00 8.93 -23.38
C GLN A 80 -3.22 8.56 -24.25
N MET A 81 -4.19 9.46 -24.35
CA MET A 81 -5.31 9.32 -25.28
C MET A 81 -5.72 10.71 -25.77
N ALA A 82 -5.79 10.89 -27.09
CA ALA A 82 -6.11 12.18 -27.72
C ALA A 82 -5.25 13.37 -27.22
N GLY A 83 -3.95 13.13 -26.99
CA GLY A 83 -3.00 14.17 -26.55
C GLY A 83 -3.06 14.52 -25.05
N VAL A 84 -3.96 13.89 -24.28
CA VAL A 84 -4.10 14.10 -22.83
C VAL A 84 -3.68 12.83 -22.08
N ARG A 85 -2.96 12.99 -20.98
CA ARG A 85 -2.68 11.87 -20.07
C ARG A 85 -3.90 11.62 -19.20
N GLN A 86 -4.46 10.41 -19.30
CA GLN A 86 -5.56 9.97 -18.47
C GLN A 86 -5.08 8.91 -17.50
N THR A 87 -5.45 9.04 -16.23
CA THR A 87 -5.16 8.05 -15.20
C THR A 87 -6.44 7.61 -14.52
N LEU A 88 -6.64 6.31 -14.42
CA LEU A 88 -7.61 5.66 -13.54
C LEU A 88 -6.88 5.14 -12.30
N ASP A 89 -7.44 5.33 -11.12
CA ASP A 89 -6.82 4.83 -9.89
C ASP A 89 -7.83 4.42 -8.82
N LEU A 90 -7.40 3.47 -8.00
CA LEU A 90 -8.14 2.98 -6.86
C LEU A 90 -8.13 3.94 -5.66
N GLU A 91 -7.26 4.94 -5.60
CA GLU A 91 -7.25 5.89 -4.47
C GLU A 91 -8.47 6.82 -4.50
N SER A 92 -9.00 7.11 -5.69
CA SER A 92 -10.23 7.89 -5.88
C SER A 92 -11.51 7.17 -5.47
N VAL A 93 -11.49 5.83 -5.37
CA VAL A 93 -12.69 5.02 -5.14
C VAL A 93 -13.13 5.05 -3.68
N ALA A 94 -14.39 5.40 -3.46
CA ALA A 94 -15.10 5.30 -2.18
C ALA A 94 -16.50 4.73 -2.41
N ASN A 95 -16.62 3.39 -2.35
CA ASN A 95 -17.86 2.65 -2.62
C ASN A 95 -18.65 2.27 -1.34
N ARG A 96 -18.22 2.81 -0.20
CA ARG A 96 -18.94 2.78 1.08
C ARG A 96 -18.68 4.08 1.82
N VAL A 97 -19.71 4.87 2.07
CA VAL A 97 -19.56 6.24 2.61
C VAL A 97 -20.49 6.48 3.78
N CYS A 98 -19.98 7.13 4.81
CA CYS A 98 -20.80 7.75 5.85
C CYS A 98 -20.29 9.16 6.13
N ALA A 99 -21.07 9.94 6.87
CA ALA A 99 -20.65 11.24 7.37
C ALA A 99 -20.61 11.23 8.89
N VAL A 100 -19.61 11.90 9.45
CA VAL A 100 -19.57 12.28 10.86
C VAL A 100 -19.76 13.78 11.01
N PHE A 101 -20.62 14.16 11.94
CA PHE A 101 -21.04 15.53 12.18
C PHE A 101 -21.44 15.76 13.63
N LYS A 102 -21.68 17.01 14.00
CA LYS A 102 -22.25 17.43 15.30
C LYS A 102 -23.65 17.97 15.03
N ASP A 103 -24.67 17.34 15.62
CA ASP A 103 -26.05 17.77 15.43
C ASP A 103 -26.39 18.93 16.38
N PRO A 104 -26.73 20.14 15.89
CA PRO A 104 -27.08 21.27 16.75
C PRO A 104 -28.40 21.06 17.51
N ASN A 105 -29.24 20.09 17.10
CA ASN A 105 -30.53 19.82 17.73
C ASN A 105 -30.46 18.78 18.84
N GLN A 106 -29.32 18.09 19.01
CA GLN A 106 -29.15 17.20 20.15
C GLN A 106 -28.73 17.98 21.39
N THR A 107 -29.27 17.59 22.55
CA THR A 107 -29.06 18.23 23.87
C THR A 107 -27.58 18.41 24.22
N ASN A 108 -26.70 17.59 23.64
CA ASN A 108 -25.24 17.71 23.72
C ASN A 108 -24.63 17.90 22.31
N GLY A 109 -24.99 18.98 21.59
CA GLY A 109 -24.57 19.31 20.21
C GLY A 109 -23.06 19.45 19.94
N LEU A 110 -22.22 18.88 20.81
CA LEU A 110 -20.78 18.72 20.71
C LEU A 110 -20.33 17.27 20.50
N ILE A 111 -21.21 16.27 20.64
CA ILE A 111 -20.90 14.85 20.39
C ILE A 111 -20.89 14.58 18.88
N TRP A 112 -19.89 13.84 18.42
CA TRP A 112 -19.85 13.37 17.05
C TRP A 112 -20.88 12.26 16.83
N THR A 113 -21.80 12.50 15.90
CA THR A 113 -22.79 11.55 15.39
C THR A 113 -22.35 11.05 14.02
N GLN A 114 -22.66 9.80 13.70
CA GLN A 114 -22.40 9.19 12.41
C GLN A 114 -23.71 8.87 11.68
N THR A 115 -23.76 9.09 10.38
CA THR A 115 -24.86 8.57 9.55
C THR A 115 -24.76 7.04 9.39
N ALA A 116 -25.84 6.41 8.94
CA ALA A 116 -25.75 5.09 8.35
C ALA A 116 -24.79 5.11 7.14
N TRP A 117 -24.17 3.97 6.86
CA TRP A 117 -23.38 3.77 5.65
C TRP A 117 -24.29 3.70 4.42
N VAL A 118 -23.92 4.41 3.36
CA VAL A 118 -24.44 4.19 2.01
C VAL A 118 -23.37 3.49 1.18
N GLU A 119 -23.77 2.61 0.27
CA GLU A 119 -22.84 1.72 -0.44
C GLU A 119 -23.26 1.39 -1.87
N ASP A 120 -22.26 1.06 -2.69
CA ASP A 120 -22.42 0.54 -4.06
C ASP A 120 -21.90 -0.90 -4.11
N ALA A 121 -22.83 -1.87 -4.08
CA ALA A 121 -22.50 -3.29 -4.02
C ALA A 121 -21.77 -3.79 -5.28
N GLN A 122 -22.05 -3.20 -6.44
CA GLN A 122 -21.42 -3.61 -7.70
C GLN A 122 -19.95 -3.18 -7.72
N SER A 123 -19.66 -1.94 -7.34
CA SER A 123 -18.28 -1.47 -7.19
C SER A 123 -17.52 -2.23 -6.10
N GLN A 124 -18.18 -2.58 -4.99
CA GLN A 124 -17.57 -3.40 -3.95
C GLN A 124 -17.20 -4.80 -4.45
N ALA A 125 -18.03 -5.41 -5.30
CA ALA A 125 -17.71 -6.70 -5.91
C ALA A 125 -16.46 -6.61 -6.79
N SER A 126 -16.27 -5.51 -7.53
CA SER A 126 -15.10 -5.29 -8.39
C SER A 126 -13.82 -4.95 -7.62
N TYR A 127 -13.90 -4.05 -6.63
CA TYR A 127 -12.70 -3.43 -6.03
C TYR A 127 -12.50 -3.78 -4.56
N GLY A 128 -13.44 -4.50 -3.93
CA GLY A 128 -13.52 -4.58 -2.48
C GLY A 128 -14.12 -3.34 -1.84
N VAL A 129 -14.33 -3.40 -0.53
CA VAL A 129 -14.94 -2.33 0.26
C VAL A 129 -13.93 -1.21 0.48
N LYS A 130 -14.23 -0.02 -0.03
CA LYS A 130 -13.42 1.18 0.09
C LYS A 130 -14.21 2.27 0.78
N GLU A 131 -13.87 2.51 2.04
CA GLU A 131 -14.61 3.36 2.96
C GLU A 131 -14.13 4.81 2.92
N LYS A 132 -15.09 5.74 2.94
CA LYS A 132 -14.81 7.15 3.20
C LYS A 132 -15.73 7.68 4.29
N VAL A 133 -15.14 8.43 5.22
CA VAL A 133 -15.87 9.14 6.27
C VAL A 133 -15.78 10.64 6.01
N ALA A 134 -16.88 11.24 5.55
CA ALA A 134 -16.99 12.68 5.32
C ALA A 134 -17.15 13.42 6.66
N ARG A 135 -16.29 14.40 6.94
CA ARG A 135 -16.33 15.17 8.20
C ARG A 135 -16.96 16.53 7.94
N LEU A 136 -18.13 16.79 8.51
CA LEU A 136 -18.98 17.93 8.11
C LEU A 136 -19.07 19.06 9.15
N GLY A 137 -18.45 18.90 10.33
CA GLY A 137 -18.59 19.88 11.41
C GLY A 137 -20.02 19.88 11.98
N VAL A 138 -20.62 21.05 12.17
CA VAL A 138 -21.99 21.19 12.69
C VAL A 138 -22.99 21.21 11.53
N THR A 139 -23.90 20.24 11.47
CA THR A 139 -24.95 20.17 10.43
C THR A 139 -26.12 19.29 10.90
N SER A 140 -27.20 19.23 10.13
CA SER A 140 -28.33 18.33 10.42
C SER A 140 -28.08 16.91 9.88
N LEU A 141 -28.75 15.92 10.47
CA LEU A 141 -28.71 14.52 9.97
C LEU A 141 -29.08 14.42 8.48
N ALA A 142 -30.11 15.15 8.05
CA ALA A 142 -30.57 15.13 6.66
C ALA A 142 -29.50 15.65 5.68
N GLN A 143 -28.83 16.75 6.03
CA GLN A 143 -27.72 17.29 5.23
C GLN A 143 -26.53 16.33 5.20
N ALA A 144 -26.18 15.71 6.35
CA ALA A 144 -25.10 14.74 6.41
C ALA A 144 -25.37 13.48 5.56
N GLN A 145 -26.60 12.99 5.55
CA GLN A 145 -27.03 11.89 4.69
C GLN A 145 -26.95 12.26 3.20
N GLN A 146 -27.39 13.47 2.84
CA GLN A 146 -27.29 13.97 1.46
C GLN A 146 -25.84 14.08 0.98
N VAL A 147 -24.93 14.57 1.83
CA VAL A 147 -23.49 14.64 1.49
C VAL A 147 -22.90 13.24 1.30
N SER A 148 -23.23 12.28 2.17
CA SER A 148 -22.75 10.90 2.04
C SER A 148 -23.23 10.27 0.72
N ALA A 149 -24.51 10.42 0.38
CA ALA A 149 -25.09 9.89 -0.86
C ALA A 149 -24.49 10.55 -2.12
N ARG A 150 -24.22 11.86 -2.07
CA ARG A 150 -23.54 12.57 -3.16
C ARG A 150 -22.10 12.09 -3.32
N PHE A 151 -21.36 11.98 -2.22
CA PHE A 151 -19.97 11.53 -2.27
C PHE A 151 -19.87 10.11 -2.84
N LEU A 152 -20.76 9.20 -2.42
CA LEU A 152 -20.84 7.85 -2.99
C LEU A 152 -21.10 7.91 -4.49
N ARG A 153 -22.11 8.66 -4.95
CA ARG A 153 -22.42 8.80 -6.38
C ARG A 153 -21.23 9.29 -7.19
N ASP A 154 -20.49 10.25 -6.64
CA ASP A 154 -19.38 10.91 -7.34
C ASP A 154 -18.07 10.09 -7.29
N ASN A 155 -17.95 9.09 -6.39
CA ASN A 155 -16.67 8.38 -6.14
C ASN A 155 -16.80 6.85 -6.03
N ALA A 156 -17.97 6.26 -6.25
CA ALA A 156 -18.15 4.80 -6.16
C ALA A 156 -17.30 4.05 -7.19
N TRP A 157 -16.95 4.68 -8.31
CA TRP A 157 -16.20 4.07 -9.42
C TRP A 157 -14.88 4.81 -9.66
N PRO A 158 -13.84 4.15 -10.20
CA PRO A 158 -12.57 4.80 -10.52
C PRO A 158 -12.78 6.02 -11.41
N LEU A 159 -12.27 7.17 -10.97
CA LEU A 159 -12.40 8.41 -11.72
C LEU A 159 -11.25 8.58 -12.71
N VAL A 160 -11.58 8.99 -13.93
CA VAL A 160 -10.58 9.40 -14.92
C VAL A 160 -10.06 10.77 -14.55
N ARG A 161 -8.78 10.83 -14.20
CA ARG A 161 -8.06 12.08 -14.00
C ARG A 161 -7.31 12.43 -15.27
N ALA A 162 -7.70 13.53 -15.90
CA ALA A 162 -6.95 14.15 -16.99
C ALA A 162 -5.85 15.04 -16.41
N GLU A 163 -4.61 14.73 -16.73
CA GLU A 163 -3.47 15.57 -16.41
C GLU A 163 -3.06 16.33 -17.67
N GLU A 164 -3.01 17.67 -17.60
CA GLU A 164 -2.57 18.53 -18.71
C GLU A 164 -1.10 18.31 -19.09
N LYS A 165 -0.31 17.68 -18.21
CA LYS A 165 1.09 17.38 -18.48
C LYS A 165 1.21 16.19 -19.44
N LEU A 166 1.60 16.50 -20.67
CA LEU A 166 2.41 15.62 -21.52
C LEU A 166 3.63 15.19 -20.70
N ILE A 167 3.61 13.99 -20.12
CA ILE A 167 4.79 13.43 -19.47
C ILE A 167 5.64 12.80 -20.58
N THR A 168 6.66 13.53 -21.00
CA THR A 168 7.72 13.02 -21.87
C THR A 168 8.60 12.09 -21.04
N PHE A 169 8.49 10.77 -21.23
CA PHE A 169 9.52 9.85 -20.73
C PHE A 169 10.67 9.85 -21.75
N SER A 170 11.79 10.46 -21.38
CA SER A 170 13.00 10.37 -22.20
C SER A 170 13.61 8.99 -22.07
N LYS A 171 13.67 8.23 -23.16
CA LYS A 171 14.81 7.31 -23.37
C LYS A 171 16.07 8.17 -23.42
N GLN A 172 17.17 7.71 -22.82
CA GLN A 172 18.48 8.36 -22.95
C GLN A 172 18.74 8.73 -24.42
N GLY A 173 19.03 10.00 -24.68
CA GLY A 173 19.67 10.45 -25.92
C GLY A 173 18.77 10.94 -27.06
N GLU A 174 17.46 10.65 -27.08
CA GLU A 174 16.55 11.16 -28.11
C GLU A 174 15.24 11.66 -27.50
N ARG A 175 14.80 12.86 -27.89
CA ARG A 175 13.44 13.37 -27.61
C ARG A 175 12.43 12.51 -28.39
N GLY A 176 12.10 11.35 -27.85
CA GLY A 176 11.00 10.49 -28.30
C GLY A 176 9.90 10.46 -27.25
N GLU A 177 8.69 10.80 -27.65
CA GLU A 177 7.46 10.68 -26.87
C GLU A 177 7.23 9.18 -26.56
N PHE A 178 7.27 8.77 -25.29
CA PHE A 178 7.02 7.37 -24.95
C PHE A 178 5.53 7.07 -25.08
N GLN A 179 5.18 6.24 -26.07
CA GLN A 179 3.85 5.67 -26.27
C GLN A 179 3.76 4.35 -25.50
N GLY A 180 2.98 4.30 -24.42
CA GLY A 180 2.73 3.09 -23.65
C GLY A 180 1.85 3.34 -22.42
N ILE A 181 1.39 2.26 -21.78
CA ILE A 181 0.55 2.35 -20.60
C ILE A 181 1.42 2.23 -19.34
N GLU A 182 1.37 3.25 -18.50
CA GLU A 182 1.95 3.20 -17.16
C GLU A 182 1.00 2.44 -16.22
N ILE A 183 1.55 1.47 -15.50
CA ILE A 183 0.86 0.79 -14.41
C ILE A 183 1.59 1.12 -13.12
N ARG A 184 0.86 1.66 -12.15
CA ARG A 184 1.37 1.87 -10.79
C ARG A 184 0.81 0.80 -9.89
N CYS A 185 1.69 0.16 -9.14
CA CYS A 185 1.34 -0.91 -8.22
C CYS A 185 1.63 -0.50 -6.77
N ARG A 186 0.90 -1.09 -5.85
CA ARG A 186 1.09 -0.96 -4.40
C ARG A 186 1.17 -2.35 -3.78
N GLY A 187 1.96 -2.49 -2.72
CA GLY A 187 1.95 -3.74 -1.94
C GLY A 187 0.63 -3.96 -1.23
N TRP A 188 0.28 -5.22 -0.98
CA TRP A 188 -0.99 -5.62 -0.37
C TRP A 188 -1.22 -5.02 1.02
N PHE A 189 -0.16 -4.67 1.75
CA PHE A 189 -0.27 -4.02 3.06
C PHE A 189 -1.10 -2.72 3.01
N HIS A 190 -1.03 -1.97 1.90
CA HIS A 190 -1.77 -0.73 1.70
C HIS A 190 -3.30 -0.93 1.66
N THR A 191 -3.77 -2.16 1.44
CA THR A 191 -5.22 -2.45 1.45
C THR A 191 -5.85 -2.33 2.83
N LEU A 192 -5.07 -2.35 3.92
CA LEU A 192 -5.56 -2.03 5.26
C LEU A 192 -6.15 -0.61 5.35
N GLY A 193 -5.69 0.32 4.49
CA GLY A 193 -6.21 1.69 4.44
C GLY A 193 -7.52 1.80 3.65
N TRP A 194 -8.01 0.71 3.05
CA TRP A 194 -9.26 0.77 2.30
C TRP A 194 -10.48 0.79 3.22
N ARG A 195 -10.34 0.37 4.47
CA ARG A 195 -11.41 0.41 5.45
C ARG A 195 -10.99 1.24 6.65
N THR A 196 -11.99 1.67 7.38
CA THR A 196 -11.80 2.42 8.62
C THR A 196 -11.95 1.51 9.82
N TRP A 197 -11.21 1.85 10.88
CA TRP A 197 -11.36 1.23 12.18
C TRP A 197 -11.79 2.29 13.20
N PHE A 198 -12.65 1.87 14.11
CA PHE A 198 -13.25 2.75 15.11
C PHE A 198 -13.44 1.99 16.42
N ASN A 199 -12.94 2.55 17.51
CA ASN A 199 -13.09 1.97 18.84
C ASN A 199 -13.47 3.07 19.83
N GLN A 200 -14.69 2.95 20.36
CA GLN A 200 -15.27 3.88 21.35
C GLN A 200 -15.47 3.23 22.72
N THR A 201 -15.12 1.95 22.89
CA THR A 201 -15.41 1.25 24.14
C THR A 201 -14.55 1.78 25.28
N GLY A 202 -13.35 2.30 24.97
CA GLY A 202 -12.39 2.74 25.97
C GLY A 202 -11.97 1.60 26.91
N ALA A 203 -12.15 0.35 26.48
CA ALA A 203 -11.71 -0.81 27.23
C ALA A 203 -10.19 -0.98 27.04
N ALA A 204 -9.48 -1.24 28.14
CA ALA A 204 -8.06 -1.56 28.06
C ALA A 204 -7.86 -2.89 27.31
N MET A 205 -6.91 -2.92 26.39
CA MET A 205 -6.49 -4.14 25.68
C MET A 205 -5.01 -4.10 25.35
N THR A 206 -4.42 -5.26 25.11
CA THR A 206 -3.06 -5.34 24.58
C THR A 206 -2.99 -4.80 23.16
N SER A 207 -1.87 -4.20 22.77
CA SER A 207 -1.69 -3.72 21.39
C SER A 207 -1.81 -4.86 20.36
N ASP A 208 -1.46 -6.09 20.72
CA ASP A 208 -1.64 -7.29 19.88
C ASP A 208 -3.10 -7.57 19.56
N ALA A 209 -3.96 -7.45 20.57
CA ALA A 209 -5.41 -7.58 20.41
C ALA A 209 -5.96 -6.46 19.52
N ALA A 210 -5.48 -5.22 19.70
CA ALA A 210 -5.87 -4.10 18.85
C ALA A 210 -5.44 -4.31 17.37
N LEU A 211 -4.24 -4.83 17.12
CA LEU A 211 -3.79 -5.22 15.78
C LEU A 211 -4.71 -6.29 15.17
N GLY A 212 -5.14 -7.28 15.98
CA GLY A 212 -6.11 -8.29 15.58
C GLY A 212 -7.48 -7.71 15.22
N GLU A 213 -8.01 -6.77 16.02
CA GLU A 213 -9.28 -6.08 15.73
C GLU A 213 -9.19 -5.23 14.45
N ILE A 214 -8.10 -4.49 14.27
CA ILE A 214 -7.87 -3.69 13.06
C ILE A 214 -7.77 -4.61 11.84
N PHE A 215 -7.06 -5.74 11.94
CA PHE A 215 -6.98 -6.70 10.85
C PHE A 215 -8.34 -7.30 10.51
N ALA A 216 -9.13 -7.70 11.51
CA ALA A 216 -10.47 -8.24 11.30
C ALA A 216 -11.40 -7.21 10.60
N ALA A 217 -11.27 -5.92 10.95
CA ALA A 217 -12.04 -4.85 10.32
C ALA A 217 -11.53 -4.50 8.91
N CYS A 218 -10.21 -4.44 8.70
CA CYS A 218 -9.62 -3.78 7.54
C CYS A 218 -8.87 -4.70 6.57
N GLY A 219 -8.50 -5.91 7.00
CA GLY A 219 -7.66 -6.88 6.27
C GLY A 219 -8.34 -7.66 5.15
N GLN A 220 -9.40 -7.14 4.53
CA GLN A 220 -10.26 -7.87 3.59
C GLN A 220 -9.55 -8.49 2.37
N LYS A 221 -8.38 -7.97 1.99
CA LYS A 221 -7.58 -8.45 0.84
C LYS A 221 -6.36 -9.28 1.26
N LEU A 222 -6.21 -9.54 2.55
CA LEU A 222 -5.14 -10.33 3.14
C LEU A 222 -5.69 -11.70 3.57
N GLY A 223 -4.88 -12.75 3.43
CA GLY A 223 -5.28 -14.13 3.72
C GLY A 223 -5.32 -14.46 5.22
N GLY A 224 -4.64 -13.67 6.06
CA GLY A 224 -4.63 -13.85 7.50
C GLY A 224 -3.61 -12.94 8.19
N LEU A 225 -3.65 -12.94 9.53
CA LEU A 225 -2.70 -12.29 10.41
C LEU A 225 -1.93 -13.35 11.19
N TYR A 226 -0.61 -13.26 11.18
CA TYR A 226 0.27 -14.09 12.00
C TYR A 226 1.15 -13.19 12.88
N GLN A 227 0.97 -13.29 14.18
CA GLN A 227 1.75 -12.54 15.17
C GLN A 227 2.83 -13.45 15.75
N GLU A 228 4.08 -13.25 15.33
CA GLU A 228 5.24 -13.99 15.85
C GLU A 228 5.67 -13.45 17.22
N ALA A 229 5.56 -12.13 17.41
CA ALA A 229 5.89 -11.45 18.65
C ALA A 229 4.62 -10.87 19.28
N ALA A 230 4.54 -10.96 20.61
CA ALA A 230 3.54 -10.26 21.40
C ALA A 230 4.14 -8.95 21.91
N SER A 231 3.43 -7.84 21.70
CA SER A 231 3.78 -6.52 22.22
C SER A 231 3.90 -6.51 23.75
N GLY A 232 2.91 -7.10 24.44
CA GLY A 232 2.75 -6.98 25.90
C GLY A 232 2.40 -5.57 26.40
N VAL A 233 2.35 -4.56 25.52
CA VAL A 233 1.93 -3.20 25.87
C VAL A 233 0.40 -3.16 25.98
N THR A 234 -0.10 -2.74 27.14
CA THR A 234 -1.54 -2.52 27.35
C THR A 234 -1.88 -1.06 27.11
N ILE A 235 -2.90 -0.81 26.30
CA ILE A 235 -3.41 0.53 26.04
C ILE A 235 -4.93 0.58 26.11
N THR A 236 -5.47 1.79 26.15
CA THR A 236 -6.90 2.03 26.02
C THR A 236 -7.15 2.64 24.64
N PRO A 237 -7.42 1.82 23.60
CA PRO A 237 -7.76 2.33 22.29
C PRO A 237 -9.02 3.19 22.39
N PHE A 238 -8.87 4.47 22.06
CA PHE A 238 -10.00 5.36 21.88
C PHE A 238 -9.77 6.16 20.62
N THR A 239 -10.68 6.02 19.66
CA THR A 239 -10.70 6.87 18.48
C THR A 239 -11.95 7.73 18.54
N PRO A 240 -11.84 9.07 18.52
CA PRO A 240 -13.00 9.96 18.59
C PRO A 240 -13.82 9.96 17.29
N TYR A 241 -13.22 9.48 16.20
CA TYR A 241 -13.84 9.27 14.90
C TYR A 241 -13.15 8.08 14.20
N PRO A 242 -13.79 7.46 13.18
CA PRO A 242 -13.15 6.42 12.40
C PRO A 242 -11.83 6.90 11.79
N VAL A 243 -10.81 6.04 11.85
CA VAL A 243 -9.47 6.28 11.31
C VAL A 243 -9.17 5.25 10.23
N ASP A 244 -8.32 5.62 9.28
CA ASP A 244 -7.81 4.72 8.26
C ASP A 244 -7.10 3.51 8.90
N GLY A 245 -7.45 2.30 8.47
CA GLY A 245 -6.98 1.06 9.09
C GLY A 245 -5.46 0.87 9.01
N LEU A 246 -4.83 1.25 7.88
CA LEU A 246 -3.38 1.20 7.73
C LEU A 246 -2.68 2.16 8.69
N THR A 247 -3.23 3.37 8.85
CA THR A 247 -2.72 4.40 9.75
C THR A 247 -2.83 3.95 11.20
N ALA A 248 -3.99 3.39 11.58
CA ALA A 248 -4.18 2.77 12.89
C ALA A 248 -3.15 1.66 13.09
N PHE A 249 -3.09 0.68 12.20
CA PHE A 249 -2.19 -0.48 12.30
C PHE A 249 -0.73 -0.07 12.47
N LYS A 250 -0.21 0.86 11.64
CA LYS A 250 1.14 1.42 11.78
C LYS A 250 1.35 2.14 13.12
N GLY A 251 0.32 2.81 13.66
CA GLY A 251 0.37 3.43 14.98
C GLY A 251 0.64 2.41 16.08
N TYR A 252 -0.04 1.27 16.04
CA TYR A 252 0.16 0.19 17.02
C TYR A 252 1.50 -0.52 16.85
N LEU A 253 1.96 -0.75 15.61
CA LEU A 253 3.31 -1.29 15.36
C LEU A 253 4.41 -0.41 15.98
N LYS A 254 4.23 0.92 15.92
CA LYS A 254 5.17 1.90 16.49
C LYS A 254 5.17 1.96 18.02
N LEU A 255 4.10 1.50 18.68
CA LEU A 255 4.13 1.35 20.14
C LEU A 255 5.19 0.30 20.56
N GLY A 256 5.46 -0.65 19.67
CA GLY A 256 6.49 -1.67 19.87
C GLY A 256 6.14 -2.62 21.00
N GLN A 257 7.20 -3.17 21.60
CA GLN A 257 7.14 -4.07 22.74
C GLN A 257 7.52 -3.37 24.04
N VAL A 258 7.25 -4.04 25.16
CA VAL A 258 7.71 -3.60 26.50
C VAL A 258 9.23 -3.44 26.60
N ASN A 259 9.99 -4.11 25.72
CA ASN A 259 11.44 -3.97 25.60
C ASN A 259 11.88 -2.75 24.75
N LEU A 260 10.94 -1.86 24.39
CA LEU A 260 11.12 -0.65 23.60
C LEU A 260 11.56 -0.87 22.14
N ARG A 261 11.46 -2.10 21.62
CA ARG A 261 11.71 -2.38 20.20
C ARG A 261 10.42 -2.23 19.39
N PRO A 262 10.46 -1.54 18.24
CA PRO A 262 9.35 -1.48 17.31
C PRO A 262 8.90 -2.87 16.88
N MET A 263 7.61 -3.00 16.58
CA MET A 263 7.09 -4.12 15.83
C MET A 263 7.03 -3.73 14.36
N LEU A 264 7.26 -4.70 13.48
CA LEU A 264 7.28 -4.55 12.05
C LEU A 264 6.25 -5.47 11.41
N ALA A 265 5.98 -5.23 10.14
CA ALA A 265 5.01 -5.99 9.37
C ALA A 265 5.60 -6.39 8.02
N TRP A 266 5.29 -7.61 7.61
CA TRP A 266 5.66 -8.15 6.31
C TRP A 266 4.50 -8.94 5.73
N VAL A 267 4.02 -8.56 4.55
CA VAL A 267 3.05 -9.38 3.83
C VAL A 267 3.80 -10.41 3.00
N THR A 268 3.50 -11.70 3.18
CA THR A 268 4.07 -12.78 2.35
C THR A 268 3.45 -12.81 0.95
N SER A 269 4.05 -13.56 0.01
CA SER A 269 3.48 -13.78 -1.33
C SER A 269 2.07 -14.41 -1.27
N GLY A 270 1.82 -15.29 -0.29
CA GLY A 270 0.51 -15.85 0.02
C GLY A 270 -0.47 -14.88 0.72
N ARG A 271 -0.17 -13.58 0.74
CA ARG A 271 -0.95 -12.50 1.38
C ARG A 271 -1.20 -12.69 2.89
N LEU A 272 -0.35 -13.45 3.58
CA LEU A 272 -0.35 -13.53 5.04
C LEU A 272 0.38 -12.30 5.59
N LEU A 273 -0.27 -11.52 6.45
CA LEU A 273 0.35 -10.42 7.16
C LEU A 273 1.07 -10.96 8.40
N LYS A 274 2.40 -10.98 8.35
CA LYS A 274 3.24 -11.35 9.48
C LYS A 274 3.62 -10.10 10.28
N VAL A 275 3.42 -10.14 11.59
CA VAL A 275 3.88 -9.12 12.53
C VAL A 275 4.97 -9.73 13.39
N TYR A 276 6.09 -9.03 13.50
CA TYR A 276 7.30 -9.53 14.17
C TYR A 276 8.06 -8.39 14.85
N GLU A 277 8.95 -8.73 15.77
CA GLU A 277 9.83 -7.75 16.43
C GLU A 277 10.91 -7.26 15.47
N GLN A 278 11.28 -5.98 15.56
CA GLN A 278 12.49 -5.49 14.90
C GLN A 278 13.69 -6.34 15.33
N PRO A 279 14.46 -6.91 14.37
CA PRO A 279 15.64 -7.69 14.70
C PRO A 279 16.63 -6.91 15.57
N ASP A 280 17.38 -7.63 16.41
CA ASP A 280 18.45 -7.02 17.20
C ASP A 280 19.47 -6.33 16.28
N LYS A 281 20.02 -5.18 16.71
CA LYS A 281 21.07 -4.46 15.99
C LYS A 281 22.36 -5.27 15.85
N GLU A 282 22.57 -6.27 16.71
CA GLU A 282 23.67 -7.22 16.60
C GLU A 282 23.48 -8.23 15.46
N ARG A 283 22.23 -8.40 14.98
CA ARG A 283 21.92 -9.20 13.79
C ARG A 283 22.24 -8.39 12.53
N LEU A 284 23.54 -8.23 12.27
CA LEU A 284 24.05 -7.56 11.08
C LEU A 284 23.98 -8.48 9.86
N ILE A 285 22.92 -8.33 9.08
CA ILE A 285 22.76 -9.08 7.84
C ILE A 285 23.53 -8.42 6.71
N TRP A 286 23.59 -7.08 6.69
CA TRP A 286 24.18 -6.33 5.59
C TRP A 286 25.35 -5.46 6.02
N ARG A 287 26.33 -5.32 5.13
CA ARG A 287 27.48 -4.42 5.27
C ARG A 287 27.63 -3.58 4.00
N LEU A 288 27.86 -2.29 4.17
CA LEU A 288 28.27 -1.41 3.07
C LEU A 288 29.80 -1.36 3.01
N THR A 289 30.36 -1.77 1.88
CA THR A 289 31.82 -1.70 1.64
C THR A 289 32.28 -0.28 1.34
N GLU A 290 33.59 -0.02 1.46
CA GLU A 290 34.19 1.27 1.06
C GLU A 290 33.97 1.60 -0.43
N ALA A 291 33.78 0.57 -1.26
CA ALA A 291 33.44 0.71 -2.67
C ALA A 291 31.94 0.99 -2.92
N GLY A 292 31.13 1.15 -1.86
CA GLY A 292 29.70 1.43 -1.95
C GLY A 292 28.82 0.23 -2.34
N ARG A 293 29.36 -1.00 -2.26
CA ARG A 293 28.59 -2.23 -2.51
C ARG A 293 27.96 -2.76 -1.23
N LEU A 294 26.73 -3.25 -1.33
CA LEU A 294 26.02 -3.96 -0.28
C LEU A 294 26.42 -5.43 -0.32
N GLU A 295 26.88 -5.98 0.80
CA GLU A 295 27.29 -7.38 0.93
C GLU A 295 26.69 -7.99 2.20
N ASP A 296 26.48 -9.31 2.21
CA ASP A 296 26.10 -10.04 3.42
C ASP A 296 27.32 -10.32 4.34
N SER A 297 27.09 -11.02 5.45
CA SER A 297 28.14 -11.39 6.41
C SER A 297 29.25 -12.29 5.82
N PHE A 298 29.01 -12.91 4.67
CA PHE A 298 29.96 -13.78 3.97
C PHE A 298 30.65 -13.07 2.80
N GLY A 299 30.35 -11.79 2.56
CA GLY A 299 30.90 -11.01 1.45
C GLY A 299 30.19 -11.23 0.11
N ASN A 300 29.02 -11.89 0.12
CA ASN A 300 28.24 -12.06 -1.10
C ASN A 300 27.34 -10.85 -1.32
N GLU A 301 27.13 -10.49 -2.59
CA GLU A 301 26.08 -9.53 -2.94
C GLU A 301 24.69 -10.11 -2.62
N PRO A 302 23.70 -9.26 -2.30
CA PRO A 302 22.33 -9.70 -2.13
C PRO A 302 21.88 -10.57 -3.30
N PRO A 303 21.29 -11.75 -3.04
CA PRO A 303 20.59 -12.50 -4.07
C PRO A 303 19.62 -11.59 -4.82
N GLU A 304 19.45 -11.85 -6.11
CA GLU A 304 18.61 -11.04 -6.97
C GLU A 304 17.19 -10.89 -6.38
N GLY A 305 16.74 -9.64 -6.25
CA GLY A 305 15.44 -9.32 -5.65
C GLY A 305 15.31 -9.50 -4.14
N ARG A 306 16.34 -10.00 -3.43
CA ARG A 306 16.34 -9.97 -1.96
C ARG A 306 16.43 -8.52 -1.50
N THR A 307 15.37 -8.05 -0.83
CA THR A 307 15.36 -6.69 -0.29
C THR A 307 16.11 -6.61 1.04
N PRO A 308 16.89 -5.55 1.26
CA PRO A 308 17.50 -5.26 2.55
C PRO A 308 16.62 -4.39 3.45
N ALA A 309 15.45 -3.93 2.99
CA ALA A 309 14.53 -3.17 3.84
C ALA A 309 14.00 -4.03 4.99
N GLY A 310 14.03 -3.48 6.21
CA GLY A 310 13.68 -4.22 7.42
C GLY A 310 14.87 -4.96 8.07
N GLU A 311 16.09 -4.60 7.71
CA GLU A 311 17.33 -5.18 8.25
C GLU A 311 18.33 -4.09 8.68
N TRP A 312 19.32 -4.48 9.47
CA TRP A 312 20.41 -3.59 9.91
C TRP A 312 21.59 -3.59 8.93
N LEU A 313 22.14 -2.39 8.70
CA LEU A 313 23.30 -2.14 7.86
C LEU A 313 24.53 -1.73 8.69
N ALA A 314 25.60 -2.49 8.58
CA ALA A 314 26.91 -2.09 9.10
C ALA A 314 27.59 -1.11 8.13
N ILE A 315 28.06 0.03 8.63
CA ILE A 315 28.83 1.02 7.86
C ILE A 315 30.17 1.25 8.56
N GLY A 316 31.23 0.58 8.08
CA GLY A 316 32.57 0.68 8.68
C GLY A 316 32.55 0.33 10.17
N LYS A 317 32.99 1.29 11.02
CA LYS A 317 32.98 1.18 12.49
C LYS A 317 31.84 1.98 13.15
N ALA A 318 30.93 2.56 12.37
CA ALA A 318 29.81 3.33 12.91
C ALA A 318 28.76 2.39 13.53
N GLU A 319 27.84 2.98 14.30
CA GLU A 319 26.67 2.22 14.77
C GLU A 319 25.85 1.71 13.58
N PRO A 320 25.30 0.48 13.65
CA PRO A 320 24.44 -0.05 12.62
C PRO A 320 23.25 0.86 12.34
N VAL A 321 22.94 1.01 11.06
CA VAL A 321 21.84 1.87 10.60
C VAL A 321 20.68 1.00 10.14
N TRP A 322 19.47 1.36 10.52
CA TRP A 322 18.27 0.65 10.12
C TRP A 322 17.87 0.99 8.69
N ILE A 323 17.59 -0.01 7.85
CA ILE A 323 17.12 0.21 6.47
C ILE A 323 15.59 0.28 6.46
N ASN A 324 15.04 1.49 6.44
CA ASN A 324 13.60 1.70 6.39
C ASN A 324 13.01 1.40 5.01
N TYR A 325 13.76 1.70 3.95
CA TYR A 325 13.26 1.62 2.58
C TYR A 325 14.37 1.24 1.60
N ALA A 326 14.01 0.44 0.60
CA ALA A 326 14.88 0.05 -0.50
C ALA A 326 14.12 0.20 -1.82
N GLU A 327 14.79 0.74 -2.84
CA GLU A 327 14.22 0.89 -4.18
C GLU A 327 15.21 0.42 -5.23
N TRP A 328 14.74 -0.39 -6.17
CA TRP A 328 15.45 -0.75 -7.37
C TRP A 328 14.82 -0.02 -8.57
N SER A 329 15.66 0.51 -9.46
CA SER A 329 15.22 1.11 -10.71
C SER A 329 16.01 0.51 -11.89
N GLU A 330 15.35 0.38 -13.04
CA GLU A 330 16.01 -0.10 -14.26
C GLU A 330 17.08 0.89 -14.73
N THR A 331 16.92 2.19 -14.44
CA THR A 331 17.88 3.23 -14.82
C THR A 331 19.18 3.13 -14.02
N ASP A 332 19.09 2.90 -12.71
CA ASP A 332 20.27 2.89 -11.85
C ASP A 332 20.93 1.50 -11.79
N GLN A 333 20.19 0.44 -12.13
CA GLN A 333 20.62 -0.98 -12.04
C GLN A 333 21.18 -1.38 -10.65
N LYS A 334 20.88 -0.59 -9.61
CA LYS A 334 21.33 -0.78 -8.22
C LYS A 334 20.21 -0.47 -7.25
N MET A 335 20.39 -0.91 -6.01
CA MET A 335 19.45 -0.62 -4.92
C MET A 335 19.78 0.73 -4.27
N ASN A 336 18.80 1.63 -4.19
CA ASN A 336 18.87 2.88 -3.44
C ASN A 336 18.25 2.66 -2.06
N LEU A 337 19.01 2.92 -1.00
CA LEU A 337 18.60 2.71 0.39
C LEU A 337 18.23 4.03 1.07
N ARG A 338 17.20 4.01 1.93
CA ARG A 338 16.89 5.11 2.85
C ARG A 338 16.81 4.57 4.27
N PHE A 339 17.40 5.34 5.17
CA PHE A 339 17.56 5.03 6.58
C PHE A 339 16.57 5.83 7.41
#